data_AF-A0A372J7J6-F1
#
_entry.id   AF-A0A372J7J6-F1
#
_cell.length_a   1.000
_cell.length_b   1.000
_cell.length_c   1.000
_cell.angle_alpha   90.00
_cell.angle_beta   90.00
_cell.angle_gamma   90.00
#
_symmetry.space_group_name_H-M   'P 1'
#
loop_
_entity.id
_entity.type
_entity.pdbx_description
1 polymer ?
#
loop_
_entity_poly.entity_id
_entity_poly.type
_entity_poly.pdbx_seq_one_letter_code
_entity_poly.pdbx_strand_id
1 'polypeptide(L)' 'MGRPMLQPLPEFVGTASPRPDPAAQARVEMFIVEQYAAGRSLRQLPELTDRSFSAVRNILTRHGVHRRGAGAEALRQAGA' A
#
# COMPACT_ATOMS: atom_id res chain seq x y z
N MET A 1 -14.50 0.66 -20.33
CA MET A 1 -14.57 -0.61 -19.56
C MET A 1 -13.73 -0.43 -18.30
N GLY A 2 -14.40 -0.23 -17.15
CA GLY A 2 -13.76 0.17 -15.89
C GLY A 2 -12.87 -0.93 -15.31
N ARG A 3 -11.69 -0.54 -14.77
CA ARG A 3 -10.84 -1.46 -14.02
C ARG A 3 -11.60 -1.99 -12.80
N PRO A 4 -11.50 -3.28 -12.45
CA PRO A 4 -12.02 -3.79 -11.19
C PRO A 4 -11.29 -3.05 -10.06
N MET A 5 -12.04 -2.25 -9.31
CA MET A 5 -11.53 -1.64 -8.08
C MET A 5 -11.22 -2.78 -7.11
N LEU A 6 -10.00 -2.80 -6.59
CA LEU A 6 -9.65 -3.75 -5.54
C LEU A 6 -10.44 -3.36 -4.30
N GLN A 7 -11.29 -4.25 -3.82
CA GLN A 7 -12.00 -4.01 -2.57
C GLN A 7 -10.99 -4.00 -1.42
N PRO A 8 -11.08 -3.03 -0.51
CA PRO A 8 -10.25 -3.02 0.68
C PRO A 8 -10.43 -4.32 1.47
N LEU A 9 -9.34 -4.84 2.03
CA LEU A 9 -9.43 -6.04 2.85
C LEU A 9 -10.29 -5.72 4.08
N PRO A 10 -11.20 -6.63 4.48
CA PRO A 10 -12.13 -6.38 5.59
C PRO A 10 -11.42 -6.07 6.91
N GLU A 11 -10.17 -6.51 7.07
CA GLU A 11 -9.31 -6.19 8.24
C GLU A 11 -8.85 -4.72 8.29
N PHE A 12 -8.89 -3.99 7.17
CA PHE A 12 -8.45 -2.61 7.05
C PHE A 12 -9.61 -1.62 6.83
N VAL A 13 -10.79 -2.11 6.44
CA VAL A 13 -12.00 -1.29 6.28
C VAL A 13 -12.33 -0.56 7.59
N GLY A 14 -12.50 0.77 7.54
CA GLY A 14 -12.87 1.58 8.71
C GLY A 14 -11.73 1.83 9.71
N THR A 15 -10.55 1.25 9.48
CA THR A 15 -9.35 1.58 10.25
C THR A 15 -8.78 2.95 9.87
N ALA A 16 -9.28 3.58 8.80
CA ALA A 16 -8.91 4.92 8.34
C ALA A 16 -9.60 6.04 9.13
N SER A 17 -9.95 5.79 10.39
CA SER A 17 -10.51 6.80 11.29
C SER A 17 -9.48 7.91 11.58
N PRO A 18 -9.91 9.15 11.87
CA PRO A 18 -9.01 10.26 12.21
C PRO A 18 -8.15 10.01 13.46
N ARG A 19 -8.57 9.07 14.32
CA ARG A 19 -7.77 8.52 15.40
C ARG A 19 -7.77 6.99 15.29
N PRO A 20 -6.92 6.41 14.44
CA PRO A 20 -6.84 4.96 14.31
C PRO A 20 -6.21 4.38 15.58
N ASP A 21 -6.64 3.19 15.97
CA ASP A 21 -5.99 2.42 17.02
C ASP A 21 -4.52 2.17 16.63
N PRO A 22 -3.55 2.41 17.53
CA PRO A 22 -2.13 2.29 17.20
C PRO A 22 -1.73 0.88 16.75
N ALA A 23 -2.39 -0.18 17.25
CA ALA A 23 -2.14 -1.54 16.80
C ALA A 23 -2.74 -1.79 15.40
N ALA A 24 -3.91 -1.23 15.10
CA ALA A 24 -4.48 -1.27 13.75
C ALA A 24 -3.61 -0.52 12.74
N GLN A 25 -3.07 0.64 13.14
CA GLN A 25 -2.16 1.42 12.32
C GLN A 25 -0.86 0.64 12.04
N ALA A 26 -0.24 0.02 13.04
CA ALA A 26 0.96 -0.80 12.85
C ALA A 26 0.73 -1.97 11.89
N ARG A 27 -0.44 -2.63 11.96
CA ARG A 27 -0.82 -3.71 11.02
C ARG A 27 -0.91 -3.21 9.57
N VAL A 28 -1.56 -2.07 9.35
CA VAL A 28 -1.66 -1.44 8.03
C VAL A 28 -0.28 -1.05 7.50
N GLU A 29 0.57 -0.47 8.35
CA GLU A 29 1.92 -0.06 7.97
C GLU A 29 2.77 -1.26 7.53
N MET A 30 2.77 -2.33 8.31
CA MET A 30 3.50 -3.57 7.99
C MET A 30 3.01 -4.17 6.68
N PHE A 31 1.69 -4.29 6.50
CA PHE A 31 1.08 -4.80 5.28
C PHE A 31 1.48 -3.97 4.05
N ILE A 32 1.50 -2.64 4.16
CA ILE A 32 1.92 -1.75 3.06
C ILE A 32 3.37 -2.00 2.67
N VAL A 33 4.26 -2.13 3.65
CA VAL A 33 5.69 -2.36 3.42
C VAL A 33 5.92 -3.74 2.79
N GLU A 34 5.31 -4.79 3.34
CA GLU A 34 5.43 -6.16 2.84
C GLU A 34 4.91 -6.27 1.41
N GLN A 35 3.72 -5.73 1.12
CA GLN A 35 3.12 -5.82 -0.20
C GLN A 35 3.88 -4.97 -1.23
N TYR A 36 4.43 -3.82 -0.83
CA TYR A 36 5.29 -3.03 -1.71
C TYR A 36 6.60 -3.77 -2.02
N ALA A 37 7.23 -4.38 -1.01
CA ALA A 37 8.42 -5.21 -1.18
C ALA A 37 8.17 -6.43 -2.09
N ALA A 38 6.97 -7.03 -1.99
CA ALA A 38 6.49 -8.10 -2.86
C ALA A 38 6.22 -7.64 -4.32
N GLY A 39 6.38 -6.36 -4.63
CA GLY A 39 6.25 -5.82 -5.99
C GLY A 39 4.87 -5.27 -6.34
N ARG A 40 3.95 -5.15 -5.38
CA ARG A 40 2.65 -4.53 -5.61
C ARG A 40 2.81 -3.05 -5.95
N SER A 41 1.97 -2.57 -6.86
CA SER A 41 1.95 -1.16 -7.26
C SER A 41 1.49 -0.23 -6.14
N LEU A 42 2.14 0.94 -6.04
CA LEU A 42 1.75 2.04 -5.14
C LEU A 42 0.31 2.51 -5.34
N ARG A 43 -0.26 2.30 -6.53
CA ARG A 43 -1.66 2.65 -6.84
C ARG A 43 -2.66 1.65 -6.27
N GLN A 44 -2.26 0.39 -6.07
CA GLN A 44 -3.14 -0.69 -5.58
C GLN A 44 -3.15 -0.80 -4.05
N LEU A 45 -2.06 -0.41 -3.39
CA LEU A 45 -1.96 -0.37 -1.93
C LEU A 45 -3.04 0.49 -1.24
N PRO A 46 -3.34 1.72 -1.68
CA PRO A 46 -4.39 2.53 -1.07
C PRO A 46 -5.78 1.89 -1.20
N GLU A 47 -6.07 1.26 -2.34
CA GLU A 47 -7.34 0.57 -2.59
C GLU A 47 -7.54 -0.60 -1.61
N LEU A 48 -6.46 -1.32 -1.26
CA LEU A 48 -6.53 -2.45 -0.33
C LEU A 48 -6.59 -2.08 1.14
N THR A 49 -6.01 -0.94 1.50
CA THR A 49 -5.80 -0.57 2.91
C THR A 49 -6.77 0.50 3.38
N ASP A 50 -7.73 0.88 2.55
CA ASP A 50 -8.67 1.98 2.81
C ASP A 50 -7.92 3.30 3.13
N ARG A 51 -6.70 3.45 2.59
CA ARG A 51 -5.84 4.61 2.85
C ARG A 51 -5.71 5.48 1.63
N SER A 52 -5.53 6.77 1.83
CA SER A 52 -5.19 7.68 0.73
C SER A 52 -3.78 7.40 0.20
N PHE A 53 -3.55 7.69 -1.08
CA PHE A 53 -2.24 7.54 -1.73
C PHE A 53 -1.11 8.28 -0.97
N SER A 54 -1.40 9.47 -0.42
CA SER A 54 -0.46 10.24 0.40
C SER A 54 -0.09 9.54 1.71
N ALA A 55 -1.03 8.83 2.35
CA ALA A 55 -0.77 8.10 3.57
C ALA A 55 0.16 6.91 3.31
N VAL A 56 -0.11 6.13 2.26
CA VAL A 56 0.78 5.05 1.80
C VAL A 56 2.19 5.57 1.51
N ARG A 57 2.29 6.70 0.80
CA ARG A 57 3.57 7.33 0.48
C ARG A 57 4.34 7.77 1.73
N ASN A 58 3.65 8.31 2.73
CA ASN A 58 4.26 8.73 3.99
C ASN A 58 4.76 7.52 4.80
N ILE A 59 3.95 6.46 4.89
CA ILE A 59 4.31 5.21 5.57
C ILE A 59 5.59 4.62 4.97
N LEU A 60 5.64 4.43 3.65
CA LEU A 60 6.84 3.91 2.99
C LEU A 60 8.08 4.78 3.23
N THR A 61 7.90 6.10 3.28
CA THR A 61 8.98 7.04 3.57
C THR A 61 9.47 6.90 5.02
N ARG A 62 8.55 6.79 5.99
CA ARG A 62 8.86 6.56 7.42
C ARG A 62 9.62 5.26 7.65
N HIS A 63 9.26 4.20 6.91
CA HIS A 63 9.90 2.89 6.98
C HIS A 63 11.20 2.81 6.16
N GLY A 64 11.67 3.91 5.57
CA GLY A 64 12.93 3.95 4.81
C GLY A 64 12.89 3.13 3.52
N VAL A 65 11.70 2.79 3.03
CA VAL A 65 11.53 2.03 1.80
C VAL A 65 11.88 2.92 0.62
N HIS A 66 13.06 2.66 0.04
CA HIS A 66 13.54 3.38 -1.12
C HIS A 66 12.59 3.14 -2.29
N ARG A 67 11.94 4.21 -2.76
CA ARG A 67 11.08 4.12 -3.93
C ARG A 67 11.95 3.68 -5.09
N ARG A 68 11.63 2.53 -5.69
CA ARG A 68 12.22 2.12 -6.97
C ARG A 68 12.11 3.33 -7.91
N GLY A 69 13.26 3.80 -8.39
CA GLY A 69 13.37 5.08 -9.11
C GLY A 69 12.32 5.19 -10.20
N ALA A 70 11.72 6.37 -10.34
CA ALA A 70 10.82 6.68 -11.43
C ALA A 70 11.60 6.61 -12.76
N GLY A 71 11.57 5.46 -13.41
CA GLY A 71 12.21 5.23 -14.70
C GLY A 71 12.77 3.81 -14.81
N ALA A 72 12.12 2.98 -15.64
CA ALA A 72 12.75 1.87 -16.35
C ALA A 72 13.18 0.57 -15.61
N GLU A 73 12.64 0.22 -14.44
CA GLU A 73 12.82 -1.14 -13.88
C GLU A 73 11.53 -1.80 -13.34
N ALA A 74 10.36 -1.40 -13.82
CA ALA A 74 9.09 -2.08 -13.55
C ALA A 74 8.77 -3.19 -14.58
N LEU A 75 9.80 -3.88 -15.12
CA LEU A 75 9.64 -4.93 -16.13
C LEU A 75 10.34 -6.25 -15.76
N ARG A 76 10.52 -6.56 -14.47
CA ARG A 76 11.17 -7.82 -14.07
C ARG A 76 10.47 -8.62 -12.97
N GLN A 77 9.16 -8.49 -12.78
CA GLN A 77 8.41 -9.37 -11.86
C GLN A 77 6.97 -9.63 -12.34
N ALA A 78 6.78 -9.93 -13.62
CA ALA A 78 5.69 -10.80 -14.05
C ALA A 78 6.35 -12.07 -14.59
N GLY A 79 6.65 -12.99 -13.68
CA GLY A 79 7.25 -14.27 -13.99
C GLY A 79 6.21 -15.35 -14.25
N ALA A 80 6.60 -16.26 -15.15
CA ALA A 80 6.12 -17.62 -15.41
C ALA A 80 4.73 -17.78 -16.04
#